data_AF-E2BC09-F1
#
_entry.id   AF-E2BC09-F1
#
_cell.length_a   1.000
_cell.length_b   1.000
_cell.length_c   1.000
_cell.angle_alpha   90.00
_cell.angle_beta   90.00
_cell.angle_gamma   90.00
#
_symmetry.space_group_name_H-M   'P 1'
#
loop_
_entity.id
_entity.type
_entity.pdbx_description
1 polymer ?
#
loop_
_entity_poly.entity_id
_entity_poly.type
_entity_poly.pdbx_seq_one_letter_code
_entity_poly.pdbx_strand_id
1 'polypeptide(L)'
;MVSGPLAPPVTDSPPLLRLQHVDKRAFDHFLRYLHDEPVIFISVSTARVTLDAAHQYLCSELVRLAATYLVQKLEKSTVLEIYQGLRLYASDSTPTSDRSLYSPSAPQPPGDEADEIAAICTDLLLKCLFVIDSDPAAVLRQERFEELSVQEVAQIARRDTLDLSSECILFSALDRWAAAECRRQGLEPVPFNKRAVLSDEICFSVRYLLMNDQEFVRGPMASGILTNEECVYIVSRILRHPENSVDSNLRSTSAVHPSMLSDTPRAGRYKCDYNMLKPGKKERQDNRKNRRKECASQGQRTCARIGNCFIQVLSCVFD
;
A
#
# COMPACT_ATOMS: atom_id res chain seq x y z
N MET A 1 -37.09 12.40 31.86
CA MET A 1 -38.07 11.31 32.01
C MET A 1 -39.09 11.45 30.90
N VAL A 2 -39.27 10.42 30.08
CA VAL A 2 -40.23 10.44 28.96
C VAL A 2 -41.61 10.13 29.53
N SER A 3 -42.53 11.08 29.46
CA SER A 3 -43.90 10.92 29.96
C SER A 3 -44.84 10.72 28.76
N GLY A 4 -45.51 9.57 28.68
CA GLY A 4 -46.47 9.27 27.62
C GLY A 4 -47.16 7.92 27.82
N PRO A 5 -48.26 7.65 27.09
CA PRO A 5 -49.08 6.43 27.25
C PRO A 5 -48.37 5.13 26.84
N LEU A 6 -47.17 5.23 26.25
CA LEU A 6 -46.29 4.11 25.91
C LEU A 6 -45.04 4.03 26.82
N ALA A 7 -44.97 4.86 27.87
CA ALA A 7 -43.85 4.82 28.80
C ALA A 7 -43.89 3.50 29.60
N PRO A 8 -42.74 2.82 29.76
CA PRO A 8 -42.67 1.62 30.58
C PRO A 8 -43.11 1.90 32.02
N PRO A 9 -43.67 0.90 32.73
CA PRO A 9 -44.13 1.07 34.10
C PRO A 9 -42.99 1.58 34.98
N VAL A 10 -43.33 2.46 35.93
CA VAL A 10 -42.37 3.05 36.86
C VAL A 10 -41.76 1.93 37.71
N THR A 11 -40.58 1.47 37.32
CA THR A 11 -39.78 0.54 38.12
C THR A 11 -38.92 1.37 39.09
N ASP A 12 -38.88 0.98 40.37
CA ASP A 12 -38.06 1.65 41.42
C ASP A 12 -36.56 1.64 41.10
N SER A 13 -36.12 0.78 40.17
CA SER A 13 -34.76 0.74 39.66
C SER A 13 -34.71 1.28 38.23
N PRO A 14 -33.69 2.08 37.87
CA PRO A 14 -33.50 2.51 36.50
C PRO A 14 -33.36 1.29 35.56
N PRO A 15 -33.83 1.40 34.30
CA PRO A 15 -33.72 0.30 33.36
C PRO A 15 -32.26 -0.12 33.18
N LEU A 16 -31.98 -1.41 33.39
CA LEU A 16 -30.65 -1.97 33.21
C LEU A 16 -30.36 -2.15 31.71
N LEU A 17 -29.52 -1.28 31.15
CA LEU A 17 -29.03 -1.41 29.79
C LEU A 17 -27.73 -2.22 29.78
N ARG A 18 -27.78 -3.43 29.20
CA ARG A 18 -26.59 -4.26 29.02
C ARG A 18 -25.94 -3.95 27.69
N LEU A 19 -24.87 -3.17 27.70
CA LEU A 19 -24.04 -2.97 26.51
C LEU A 19 -23.20 -4.22 26.28
N GLN A 20 -23.48 -4.92 25.18
CA GLN A 20 -22.70 -6.10 24.77
C GLN A 20 -21.52 -5.62 23.92
N HIS A 21 -20.35 -6.24 24.11
CA HIS A 21 -19.17 -6.07 23.26
C HIS A 21 -18.47 -4.70 23.28
N VAL A 22 -18.60 -3.91 24.37
CA VAL A 22 -17.82 -2.67 24.54
C VAL A 22 -16.70 -2.89 25.54
N ASP A 23 -15.47 -2.53 25.15
CA ASP A 23 -14.32 -2.54 26.05
C ASP A 23 -14.54 -1.56 27.22
N LYS A 24 -14.12 -1.94 28.43
CA LYS A 24 -14.32 -1.12 29.64
C LYS A 24 -13.71 0.28 29.51
N ARG A 25 -12.55 0.40 28.87
CA ARG A 25 -11.85 1.70 28.67
C ARG A 25 -12.55 2.52 27.59
N ALA A 26 -13.01 1.89 26.52
CA ALA A 26 -13.81 2.56 25.49
C ALA A 26 -15.11 3.14 26.10
N PHE A 27 -15.77 2.35 26.94
CA PHE A 27 -16.98 2.78 27.65
C PHE A 27 -16.71 3.95 28.61
N ASP A 28 -15.60 3.93 29.34
CA ASP A 28 -15.19 5.03 30.21
C ASP A 28 -14.98 6.34 29.42
N HIS A 29 -14.33 6.29 28.26
CA HIS A 29 -14.21 7.45 27.37
C HIS A 29 -15.56 7.93 26.85
N PHE A 30 -16.46 7.00 26.51
CA PHE A 30 -17.81 7.32 26.06
C PHE A 30 -18.61 8.04 27.16
N LEU A 31 -18.52 7.56 28.40
CA LEU A 31 -19.18 8.17 29.55
C LEU A 31 -18.63 9.56 29.84
N ARG A 32 -17.30 9.73 29.80
CA ARG A 32 -16.67 11.07 29.91
C ARG A 32 -17.18 12.02 28.83
N TYR A 33 -17.23 11.56 27.59
CA TYR A 33 -17.77 12.35 26.48
C TYR A 33 -19.23 12.79 26.73
N LEU A 34 -20.10 11.88 27.20
CA LEU A 34 -21.50 12.20 27.51
C LEU A 34 -21.68 13.17 28.69
N HIS A 35 -20.69 13.27 29.57
CA HIS A 35 -20.68 14.19 30.71
C HIS A 35 -19.92 15.50 30.43
N ASP A 36 -19.57 15.78 29.17
CA ASP A 36 -18.76 16.93 28.76
C ASP A 36 -17.38 16.99 29.46
N GLU A 37 -16.85 15.83 29.86
CA GLU A 37 -15.52 15.69 30.43
C GLU A 37 -14.45 15.48 29.32
N PRO A 38 -13.21 15.95 29.54
CA PRO A 38 -12.15 15.77 28.55
C PRO A 38 -11.81 14.29 28.34
N VAL A 39 -11.87 13.83 27.09
CA VAL A 39 -11.45 12.49 26.69
C VAL A 39 -9.95 12.50 26.37
N ILE A 40 -9.16 11.78 27.18
CA ILE A 40 -7.70 11.69 27.03
C ILE A 40 -7.31 10.26 26.69
N PHE A 41 -6.67 10.08 25.53
CA PHE A 41 -6.16 8.78 25.11
C PHE A 41 -4.72 8.56 25.59
N ILE A 42 -4.48 7.44 26.27
CA ILE A 42 -3.15 7.09 26.82
C ILE A 42 -2.31 6.23 25.88
N SER A 43 -2.94 5.54 24.92
CA SER A 43 -2.29 4.62 24.00
C SER A 43 -3.06 4.47 22.69
N VAL A 44 -2.38 3.98 21.65
CA VAL A 44 -3.00 3.62 20.36
C VAL A 44 -4.11 2.60 20.57
N SER A 45 -3.88 1.58 21.40
CA SER A 45 -4.86 0.51 21.65
C SER A 45 -6.15 1.06 22.27
N THR A 46 -6.02 1.94 23.27
CA THR A 46 -7.18 2.59 23.89
C THR A 46 -7.93 3.51 22.93
N ALA A 47 -7.22 4.26 22.09
CA ALA A 47 -7.85 5.09 21.08
C ALA A 47 -8.57 4.23 20.04
N ARG A 48 -8.01 3.05 19.69
CA ARG A 48 -8.65 2.14 18.74
C ARG A 48 -9.92 1.51 19.23
N VAL A 49 -9.92 0.89 20.41
CA VAL A 49 -11.17 0.34 20.96
C VAL A 49 -12.23 1.42 21.19
N THR A 50 -11.81 2.66 21.45
CA THR A 50 -12.74 3.80 21.57
C THR A 50 -13.28 4.22 20.20
N LEU A 51 -12.47 4.22 19.14
CA LEU A 51 -12.93 4.46 17.78
C LEU A 51 -13.99 3.43 17.37
N ASP A 52 -13.75 2.14 17.64
CA ASP A 52 -14.67 1.05 17.30
C ASP A 52 -16.01 1.21 18.03
N ALA A 53 -15.97 1.53 19.32
CA ALA A 53 -17.17 1.81 20.11
C ALA A 53 -17.89 3.09 19.63
N ALA A 54 -17.15 4.16 19.37
CA ALA A 54 -17.71 5.43 18.89
C ALA A 54 -18.40 5.27 17.54
N HIS A 55 -17.83 4.46 16.63
CA HIS A 55 -18.46 4.06 15.38
C HIS A 55 -19.74 3.26 15.64
N GLN A 56 -19.70 2.24 16.51
CA GLN A 56 -20.86 1.41 16.85
C GLN A 56 -22.05 2.23 17.39
N TYR A 57 -21.77 3.29 18.15
CA TYR A 57 -22.79 4.18 18.73
C TYR A 57 -23.01 5.48 17.92
N LEU A 58 -22.48 5.56 16.69
CA LEU A 58 -22.65 6.71 15.79
C LEU A 58 -22.31 8.06 16.43
N CYS A 59 -21.20 8.12 17.15
CA CYS A 59 -20.71 9.32 17.81
C CYS A 59 -19.55 9.94 17.00
N SER A 60 -19.87 10.77 16.01
CA SER A 60 -18.92 11.41 15.10
C SER A 60 -17.82 12.20 15.80
N GLU A 61 -18.16 13.00 16.81
CA GLU A 61 -17.19 13.80 17.55
C GLU A 61 -16.18 12.93 18.30
N LEU A 62 -16.63 11.84 18.91
CA LEU A 62 -15.73 10.91 19.59
C LEU A 62 -14.86 10.13 18.60
N VAL A 63 -15.42 9.76 17.43
CA VAL A 63 -14.66 9.21 16.29
C VAL A 63 -13.59 10.20 15.84
N ARG A 64 -13.93 11.48 15.68
CA ARG A 64 -13.02 12.56 15.27
C ARG A 64 -11.87 12.74 16.25
N LEU A 65 -12.17 12.75 17.56
CA LEU A 65 -11.16 12.83 18.62
C LEU A 65 -10.20 11.63 18.59
N ALA A 66 -10.75 10.41 18.50
CA ALA A 66 -9.96 9.18 18.43
C ALA A 66 -9.09 9.15 17.16
N ALA A 67 -9.67 9.43 15.99
CA ALA A 67 -8.96 9.47 14.72
C ALA A 67 -7.84 10.52 14.72
N THR A 68 -8.09 11.72 15.26
CA THR A 68 -7.06 12.77 15.38
C THR A 68 -5.88 12.30 16.21
N TYR A 69 -6.13 11.66 17.35
CA TYR A 69 -5.07 11.08 18.18
C TYR A 69 -4.30 9.98 17.45
N LEU A 70 -5.00 9.08 16.74
CA LEU A 70 -4.40 7.99 15.99
C LEU A 70 -3.51 8.51 14.86
N VAL A 71 -3.92 9.55 14.13
CA VAL A 71 -3.10 10.21 13.11
C VAL A 71 -1.83 10.80 13.73
N GLN A 72 -1.91 11.41 14.91
CA GLN A 72 -0.73 11.96 15.60
C GLN A 72 0.26 10.88 16.06
N LYS A 73 -0.23 9.65 16.30
CA LYS A 73 0.57 8.50 16.70
C LYS A 73 0.85 7.53 15.56
N LEU A 74 0.60 7.94 14.32
CA LEU A 74 0.75 7.10 13.15
C LEU A 74 2.23 7.01 12.76
N GLU A 75 2.84 5.88 13.09
CA GLU A 75 4.23 5.55 12.81
C GLU A 75 4.31 4.13 12.25
N LYS A 76 5.46 3.76 11.67
CA LYS A 76 5.64 2.41 11.10
C LYS A 76 5.41 1.28 12.11
N SER A 77 5.71 1.49 13.39
CA SER A 77 5.51 0.49 14.47
C SER A 77 4.07 0.38 14.94
N THR A 78 3.24 1.40 14.74
CA THR A 78 1.86 1.47 15.21
C THR A 78 0.85 1.29 14.07
N VAL A 79 1.26 1.47 12.82
CA VAL A 79 0.37 1.51 11.66
C VAL A 79 -0.48 0.25 11.50
N LEU A 80 0.03 -0.95 11.80
CA LEU A 80 -0.75 -2.18 11.64
C LEU A 80 -1.87 -2.30 12.67
N GLU A 81 -1.62 -1.87 13.90
CA GLU A 81 -2.65 -1.79 14.93
C GLU A 81 -3.71 -0.74 14.58
N ILE A 82 -3.29 0.38 14.02
CA ILE A 82 -4.22 1.42 13.55
C ILE A 82 -4.92 0.97 12.27
N TYR A 83 -4.33 0.13 11.45
CA TYR A 83 -4.94 -0.31 10.18
C TYR A 83 -6.02 -1.37 10.40
N GLN A 84 -5.84 -2.22 11.41
CA GLN A 84 -6.70 -3.37 11.69
C GLN A 84 -8.18 -2.97 11.85
N GLY A 85 -9.06 -3.69 11.16
CA GLY A 85 -10.51 -3.52 11.14
C GLY A 85 -11.02 -2.24 10.48
N LEU A 86 -10.15 -1.27 10.15
CA LEU A 86 -10.56 0.08 9.75
C LEU A 86 -11.31 0.09 8.41
N ARG A 87 -11.03 -0.87 7.52
CA ARG A 87 -11.72 -0.99 6.25
C ARG A 87 -13.23 -1.20 6.42
N LEU A 88 -13.66 -1.80 7.52
CA LEU A 88 -15.08 -2.04 7.83
C LEU A 88 -15.86 -0.74 8.11
N TYR A 89 -15.15 0.34 8.45
CA TYR A 89 -15.73 1.65 8.75
C TYR A 89 -15.60 2.64 7.59
N ALA A 90 -14.77 2.33 6.59
CA ALA A 90 -14.50 3.21 5.47
C ALA A 90 -15.55 3.05 4.37
N SER A 91 -15.87 4.13 3.68
CA SER A 91 -16.76 4.10 2.51
C SER A 91 -16.10 3.37 1.33
N ASP A 92 -16.89 2.68 0.53
CA ASP A 92 -16.48 2.22 -0.81
C ASP A 92 -16.65 3.31 -1.89
N SER A 93 -17.38 4.37 -1.57
CA SER A 93 -17.68 5.48 -2.44
C SER A 93 -16.54 6.49 -2.47
N THR A 94 -15.96 6.70 -3.66
CA THR A 94 -15.21 7.92 -3.97
C THR A 94 -16.06 9.13 -3.60
N PRO A 95 -15.50 10.17 -2.95
CA PRO A 95 -16.29 11.33 -2.55
C PRO A 95 -16.82 12.03 -3.82
N THR A 96 -18.10 11.82 -4.12
CA THR A 96 -18.81 12.60 -5.14
C THR A 96 -18.98 14.00 -4.57
N SER A 97 -18.08 14.89 -4.99
CA SER A 97 -18.20 16.33 -4.85
C SER A 97 -19.41 16.80 -5.65
N ASP A 98 -20.60 16.80 -5.03
CA ASP A 98 -21.74 17.59 -5.49
C ASP A 98 -22.74 17.82 -4.34
N ARG A 99 -22.27 18.39 -3.22
CA ARG A 99 -23.19 18.99 -2.24
C ARG A 99 -23.29 20.49 -2.55
N SER A 100 -24.34 20.85 -3.29
CA SER A 100 -24.72 22.21 -3.64
C SER A 100 -24.84 23.10 -2.37
N LEU A 101 -24.10 24.21 -2.34
CA LEU A 101 -23.94 25.13 -1.20
C LEU A 101 -25.14 26.08 -0.98
N TYR A 102 -26.28 25.85 -1.62
CA TYR A 102 -27.45 26.73 -1.52
C TYR A 102 -28.71 25.91 -1.21
N SER A 103 -28.85 25.47 0.03
CA SER A 103 -30.16 25.11 0.59
C SER A 103 -30.25 25.52 2.06
N PRO A 104 -31.34 26.18 2.47
CA PRO A 104 -31.48 26.70 3.83
C PRO A 104 -31.56 25.55 4.84
N SER A 105 -30.79 25.68 5.93
CA SER A 105 -30.62 24.68 6.98
C SER A 105 -31.92 24.29 7.68
N ALA A 106 -32.41 23.08 7.37
CA ALA A 106 -33.16 22.26 8.30
C ALA A 106 -32.19 21.53 9.25
N PRO A 107 -32.61 21.10 10.46
CA PRO A 107 -31.80 20.26 11.34
C PRO A 107 -31.30 19.02 10.58
N GLN A 108 -30.02 18.69 10.73
CA GLN A 108 -29.36 17.64 9.95
C GLN A 108 -30.10 16.30 10.11
N PRO A 109 -30.52 15.66 9.02
CA PRO A 109 -31.15 14.36 9.10
C PRO A 109 -30.11 13.32 9.60
N PRO A 110 -30.56 12.23 10.26
CA PRO A 110 -29.72 11.18 10.83
C PRO A 110 -28.87 10.35 9.82
N GLY A 111 -28.82 10.76 8.56
CA GLY A 111 -27.90 10.22 7.55
C GLY A 111 -26.54 10.92 7.50
N ASP A 112 -26.40 12.14 8.02
CA ASP A 112 -25.16 12.93 7.91
C ASP A 112 -24.02 12.37 8.79
N GLU A 113 -24.32 11.83 9.97
CA GLU A 113 -23.32 11.36 10.95
C GLU A 113 -22.57 10.11 10.48
N ALA A 114 -23.28 9.16 9.85
CA ALA A 114 -22.67 7.95 9.34
C ALA A 114 -21.73 8.23 8.16
N ASP A 115 -22.13 9.14 7.27
CA ASP A 115 -21.31 9.59 6.15
C ASP A 115 -20.07 10.34 6.64
N GLU A 116 -20.20 11.17 7.68
CA GLU A 116 -19.08 11.87 8.30
C GLU A 116 -18.09 10.89 8.97
N ILE A 117 -18.59 9.94 9.76
CA ILE A 117 -17.77 8.89 10.38
C ILE A 117 -17.02 8.11 9.30
N ALA A 118 -17.71 7.71 8.23
CA ALA A 118 -17.10 6.95 7.16
C ALA A 118 -16.04 7.76 6.40
N ALA A 119 -16.23 9.06 6.22
CA ALA A 119 -15.23 9.96 5.65
C ALA A 119 -13.98 10.07 6.54
N ILE A 120 -14.15 10.21 7.87
CA ILE A 120 -13.05 10.26 8.84
C ILE A 120 -12.26 8.94 8.84
N CYS A 121 -12.95 7.81 8.88
CA CYS A 121 -12.34 6.49 8.84
C CYS A 121 -11.62 6.23 7.51
N THR A 122 -12.17 6.70 6.39
CA THR A 122 -11.53 6.61 5.07
C THR A 122 -10.25 7.44 5.01
N ASP A 123 -10.23 8.67 5.52
CA ASP A 123 -9.02 9.49 5.60
C ASP A 123 -7.93 8.82 6.47
N LEU A 124 -8.31 8.30 7.65
CA LEU A 124 -7.38 7.55 8.50
C LEU A 124 -6.83 6.31 7.80
N LEU A 125 -7.67 5.58 7.05
CA LEU A 125 -7.29 4.39 6.30
C LEU A 125 -6.26 4.73 5.23
N LEU A 126 -6.51 5.79 4.45
CA LEU A 126 -5.59 6.25 3.41
C LEU A 126 -4.24 6.67 3.99
N LYS A 127 -4.23 7.35 5.15
CA LYS A 127 -2.98 7.68 5.87
C LYS A 127 -2.24 6.44 6.35
N CYS A 128 -2.95 5.43 6.85
CA CYS A 128 -2.33 4.15 7.24
C CYS A 128 -1.68 3.48 6.03
N LEU A 129 -2.43 3.33 4.93
CA LEU A 129 -1.95 2.75 3.69
C LEU A 129 -0.74 3.51 3.14
N PHE A 130 -0.73 4.83 3.25
CA PHE A 130 0.42 5.64 2.85
C PHE A 130 1.70 5.32 3.65
N VAL A 131 1.58 5.09 4.96
CA VAL A 131 2.73 4.70 5.80
C VAL A 131 3.18 3.28 5.47
N ILE A 132 2.23 2.35 5.26
CA ILE A 132 2.53 0.97 4.83
C ILE A 132 3.30 0.98 3.51
N ASP A 133 2.86 1.77 2.55
CA ASP A 133 3.48 1.87 1.22
C ASP A 133 4.88 2.48 1.24
N SER A 134 5.16 3.38 2.20
CA SER A 134 6.41 4.14 2.26
C SER A 134 7.57 3.39 2.93
N ASP A 135 7.30 2.46 3.85
CA ASP A 135 8.32 1.60 4.48
C ASP A 135 7.78 0.16 4.66
N PRO A 136 7.38 -0.53 3.58
CA PRO A 136 6.72 -1.83 3.67
C PRO A 136 7.64 -2.88 4.28
N ALA A 137 8.96 -2.77 4.08
CA ALA A 137 9.93 -3.72 4.66
C ALA A 137 9.94 -3.71 6.20
N ALA A 138 9.80 -2.54 6.83
CA ALA A 138 9.70 -2.45 8.28
C ALA A 138 8.32 -2.83 8.80
N VAL A 139 7.27 -2.52 8.04
CA VAL A 139 5.88 -2.81 8.42
C VAL A 139 5.58 -4.31 8.32
N LEU A 140 5.82 -4.92 7.15
CA LEU A 140 5.50 -6.32 6.89
C LEU A 140 6.27 -7.29 7.79
N ARG A 141 7.44 -6.91 8.34
CA ARG A 141 8.23 -7.74 9.26
C ARG A 141 7.59 -7.90 10.64
N GLN A 142 6.68 -7.01 11.04
CA GLN A 142 6.09 -7.04 12.37
C GLN A 142 5.24 -8.28 12.59
N GLU A 143 5.20 -8.77 13.83
CA GLU A 143 4.33 -9.88 14.24
C GLU A 143 2.85 -9.52 14.06
N ARG A 144 2.50 -8.24 14.27
CA ARG A 144 1.16 -7.68 14.01
C ARG A 144 0.63 -7.96 12.61
N PHE A 145 1.51 -8.11 11.61
CA PHE A 145 1.06 -8.46 10.25
C PHE A 145 0.42 -9.85 10.22
N GLU A 146 0.90 -10.77 11.05
CA GLU A 146 0.37 -12.13 11.15
C GLU A 146 -1.05 -12.14 11.72
N GLU A 147 -1.45 -11.12 12.50
CA GLU A 147 -2.77 -10.98 13.14
C GLU A 147 -3.88 -10.43 12.21
N LEU A 148 -3.51 -9.95 11.01
CA LEU A 148 -4.46 -9.39 10.05
C LEU A 148 -5.40 -10.46 9.48
N SER A 149 -6.61 -10.04 9.13
CA SER A 149 -7.56 -10.85 8.37
C SER A 149 -7.11 -11.08 6.92
N VAL A 150 -7.68 -12.09 6.27
CA VAL A 150 -7.41 -12.40 4.86
C VAL A 150 -7.71 -11.22 3.94
N GLN A 151 -8.79 -10.46 4.20
CA GLN A 151 -9.15 -9.30 3.39
C GLN A 151 -8.13 -8.17 3.51
N GLU A 152 -7.61 -7.94 4.72
CA GLU A 152 -6.59 -6.92 4.99
C GLU A 152 -5.25 -7.27 4.34
N VAL A 153 -4.84 -8.53 4.44
CA VAL A 153 -3.63 -9.02 3.76
C VAL A 153 -3.78 -8.92 2.25
N ALA A 154 -4.93 -9.32 1.69
CA ALA A 154 -5.20 -9.16 0.26
C ALA A 154 -5.15 -7.68 -0.16
N GLN A 155 -5.74 -6.78 0.63
CA GLN A 155 -5.72 -5.35 0.36
C GLN A 155 -4.31 -4.79 0.34
N ILE A 156 -3.42 -5.22 1.25
CA ILE A 156 -2.02 -4.79 1.26
C ILE A 156 -1.25 -5.41 0.08
N ALA A 157 -1.34 -6.72 -0.11
CA ALA A 157 -0.50 -7.45 -1.07
C ALA A 157 -0.75 -7.03 -2.54
N ARG A 158 -1.99 -6.66 -2.87
CA ARG A 158 -2.38 -6.17 -4.22
C ARG A 158 -1.93 -4.74 -4.53
N ARG A 159 -1.38 -4.00 -3.58
CA ARG A 159 -1.07 -2.58 -3.79
C ARG A 159 0.14 -2.40 -4.69
N ASP A 160 -0.10 -1.76 -5.82
CA ASP A 160 0.97 -1.36 -6.74
C ASP A 160 1.90 -0.29 -6.16
N THR A 161 1.49 0.39 -5.09
CA THR A 161 2.20 1.51 -4.47
C THR A 161 3.18 1.10 -3.36
N LEU A 162 3.29 -0.19 -3.02
CA LEU A 162 4.27 -0.67 -2.04
C LEU A 162 5.70 -0.44 -2.55
N ASP A 163 6.47 0.39 -1.85
CA ASP A 163 7.89 0.67 -2.15
C ASP A 163 8.81 -0.47 -1.67
N LEU A 164 8.71 -1.62 -2.34
CA LEU A 164 9.52 -2.81 -2.05
C LEU A 164 10.82 -2.79 -2.84
N SER A 165 11.94 -3.05 -2.17
CA SER A 165 13.23 -3.28 -2.83
C SER A 165 13.32 -4.66 -3.49
N SER A 166 12.57 -5.65 -3.00
CA SER A 166 12.47 -7.00 -3.53
C SER A 166 11.12 -7.61 -3.16
N GLU A 167 10.50 -8.33 -4.09
CA GLU A 167 9.24 -9.06 -3.87
C GLU A 167 9.41 -10.19 -2.84
N CYS A 168 10.65 -10.62 -2.54
CA CYS A 168 10.92 -11.60 -1.49
C CYS A 168 10.42 -11.14 -0.12
N ILE A 169 10.40 -9.83 0.13
CA ILE A 169 9.92 -9.25 1.38
C ILE A 169 8.42 -9.53 1.54
N LEU A 170 7.64 -9.29 0.49
CA LEU A 170 6.21 -9.57 0.50
C LEU A 170 5.95 -11.07 0.59
N PHE A 171 6.63 -11.88 -0.22
CA PHE A 171 6.49 -13.33 -0.17
C PHE A 171 6.76 -13.90 1.23
N SER A 172 7.86 -13.47 1.87
CA SER A 172 8.23 -13.94 3.21
C SER A 172 7.22 -13.52 4.28
N ALA A 173 6.59 -12.34 4.13
CA ALA A 173 5.53 -11.90 5.02
C ALA A 173 4.25 -12.74 4.84
N LEU A 174 3.89 -13.04 3.58
CA LEU A 174 2.75 -13.89 3.26
C LEU A 174 2.94 -15.33 3.73
N ASP A 175 4.14 -15.91 3.59
CA ASP A 175 4.44 -17.26 4.10
C ASP A 175 4.29 -17.34 5.64
N ARG A 176 4.79 -16.33 6.37
CA ARG A 176 4.58 -16.22 7.83
C ARG A 176 3.11 -16.06 8.19
N TRP A 177 2.40 -15.16 7.51
CA TRP A 177 0.98 -14.97 7.73
C TRP A 177 0.19 -16.25 7.45
N ALA A 178 0.50 -16.98 6.36
CA ALA A 178 -0.14 -18.24 6.03
C ALA A 178 0.10 -19.31 7.10
N ALA A 179 1.32 -19.37 7.67
CA ALA A 179 1.61 -20.26 8.78
C ALA A 179 0.82 -19.89 10.05
N ALA A 180 0.66 -18.59 10.34
CA ALA A 180 -0.15 -18.10 11.44
C ALA A 180 -1.65 -18.38 11.23
N GLU A 181 -2.16 -18.17 10.02
CA GLU A 181 -3.56 -18.43 9.65
C GLU A 181 -3.88 -19.93 9.72
N CYS A 182 -2.98 -20.81 9.25
CA CYS A 182 -3.13 -22.25 9.45
C CYS A 182 -3.31 -22.58 10.94
N ARG A 183 -2.44 -22.04 11.80
CA ARG A 183 -2.52 -22.25 13.25
C ARG A 183 -3.82 -21.72 13.86
N ARG A 184 -4.31 -20.55 13.41
CA ARG A 184 -5.63 -20.02 13.83
C ARG A 184 -6.78 -20.93 13.45
N GLN A 185 -6.71 -21.58 12.29
CA GLN A 185 -7.71 -22.53 11.82
C GLN A 185 -7.53 -23.95 12.39
N GLY A 186 -6.55 -24.17 13.29
CA GLY A 186 -6.26 -25.50 13.85
C GLY A 186 -5.59 -26.46 12.86
N LEU A 187 -4.99 -25.94 11.78
CA LEU A 187 -4.29 -26.69 10.75
C LEU A 187 -2.77 -26.66 10.99
N GLU A 188 -2.09 -27.74 10.62
CA GLU A 188 -0.63 -27.75 10.57
C GLU A 188 -0.14 -26.86 9.40
N PRO A 189 0.89 -26.02 9.58
CA PRO A 189 1.38 -25.10 8.54
C PRO A 189 2.24 -25.82 7.49
N VAL A 190 1.69 -26.86 6.87
CA VAL A 190 2.27 -27.56 5.72
C VAL A 190 2.00 -26.79 4.42
N PRO A 191 2.81 -26.95 3.35
CA PRO A 191 2.69 -26.14 2.13
C PRO A 191 1.30 -26.16 1.48
N PHE A 192 0.63 -27.31 1.47
CA PHE A 192 -0.73 -27.45 0.97
C PHE A 192 -1.74 -26.55 1.71
N ASN A 193 -1.71 -26.57 3.05
CA ASN A 193 -2.59 -25.75 3.87
C ASN A 193 -2.26 -24.26 3.73
N LYS A 194 -0.96 -23.91 3.67
CA LYS A 194 -0.50 -22.53 3.43
C LYS A 194 -1.03 -21.98 2.11
N ARG A 195 -0.98 -22.78 1.04
CA ARG A 195 -1.55 -22.41 -0.26
C ARG A 195 -3.06 -22.22 -0.18
N ALA A 196 -3.77 -23.12 0.52
CA ALA A 196 -5.22 -23.01 0.69
C ALA A 196 -5.64 -21.73 1.42
N VAL A 197 -4.95 -21.34 2.50
CA VAL A 197 -5.31 -20.12 3.26
C VAL A 197 -4.90 -18.82 2.57
N LEU A 198 -3.83 -18.83 1.77
CA LEU A 198 -3.45 -17.65 0.99
C LEU A 198 -4.45 -17.36 -0.13
N SER A 199 -5.13 -18.38 -0.66
CA SER A 199 -5.84 -18.32 -1.94
C SER A 199 -4.92 -17.96 -3.12
N ASP A 200 -5.32 -18.31 -4.34
CA ASP A 200 -4.56 -17.97 -5.54
C ASP A 200 -4.43 -16.45 -5.72
N GLU A 201 -5.45 -15.70 -5.29
CA GLU A 201 -5.50 -14.25 -5.40
C GLU A 201 -4.33 -13.55 -4.71
N ILE A 202 -4.06 -13.91 -3.45
CA ILE A 202 -2.97 -13.33 -2.66
C ILE A 202 -1.65 -13.96 -3.09
N CYS A 203 -1.62 -15.27 -3.32
CA CYS A 203 -0.42 -15.99 -3.74
C CYS A 203 0.19 -15.39 -5.01
N PHE A 204 -0.63 -15.03 -6.00
CA PHE A 204 -0.18 -14.45 -7.26
C PHE A 204 -0.15 -12.91 -7.28
N SER A 205 -0.47 -12.25 -6.16
CA SER A 205 -0.20 -10.81 -6.00
C SER A 205 1.30 -10.50 -5.87
N VAL A 206 2.12 -11.50 -5.56
CA VAL A 206 3.58 -11.44 -5.57
C VAL A 206 4.09 -11.46 -7.01
N ARG A 207 4.94 -10.50 -7.36
CA ARG A 207 5.44 -10.36 -8.74
C ARG A 207 6.69 -11.20 -8.95
N TYR A 208 6.54 -12.52 -8.95
CA TYR A 208 7.65 -13.49 -8.98
C TYR A 208 8.64 -13.27 -10.14
N LEU A 209 8.17 -12.76 -11.29
CA LEU A 209 8.99 -12.49 -12.47
C LEU A 209 10.01 -11.35 -12.26
N LEU A 210 9.89 -10.59 -11.18
CA LEU A 210 10.83 -9.54 -10.79
C LEU A 210 11.92 -10.01 -9.82
N MET A 211 11.82 -11.24 -9.31
CA MET A 211 12.85 -11.84 -8.48
C MET A 211 14.00 -12.34 -9.36
N ASN A 212 15.22 -12.36 -8.79
CA ASN A 212 16.29 -13.13 -9.40
C ASN A 212 16.14 -14.64 -9.13
N ASP A 213 16.94 -15.45 -9.82
CA ASP A 213 16.92 -16.91 -9.72
C ASP A 213 17.19 -17.39 -8.29
N GLN A 214 18.18 -16.81 -7.61
CA GLN A 214 18.54 -17.18 -6.24
C GLN A 214 17.44 -16.83 -5.24
N GLU A 215 16.85 -15.65 -5.38
CA GLU A 215 15.70 -15.18 -4.61
C GLU A 215 14.50 -16.12 -4.76
N PHE A 216 14.16 -16.48 -5.99
CA PHE A 216 13.02 -17.36 -6.28
C PHE A 216 13.25 -18.78 -5.75
N VAL A 217 14.45 -19.34 -5.96
CA VAL A 217 14.80 -20.71 -5.53
C VAL A 217 14.79 -20.82 -4.01
N ARG A 218 15.39 -19.85 -3.31
CA ARG A 218 15.52 -19.91 -1.83
C ARG A 218 14.24 -19.55 -1.09
N GLY A 219 13.33 -18.81 -1.71
CA GLY A 219 12.06 -18.40 -1.11
C GLY A 219 10.89 -19.20 -1.68
N PRO A 220 10.17 -18.69 -2.70
CA PRO A 220 8.98 -19.30 -3.26
C PRO A 220 9.09 -20.79 -3.58
N MET A 221 10.14 -21.21 -4.30
CA MET A 221 10.30 -22.61 -4.69
C MET A 221 10.54 -23.51 -3.47
N ALA A 222 11.46 -23.12 -2.57
CA ALA A 222 11.77 -23.90 -1.37
C ALA A 222 10.58 -24.02 -0.39
N SER A 223 9.65 -23.06 -0.41
CA SER A 223 8.47 -23.08 0.46
C SER A 223 7.47 -24.21 0.15
N GLY A 224 7.46 -24.69 -1.10
CA GLY A 224 6.46 -25.64 -1.60
C GLY A 224 5.04 -25.09 -1.75
N ILE A 225 4.81 -23.78 -1.53
CA ILE A 225 3.50 -23.13 -1.72
C ILE A 225 3.09 -23.10 -3.20
N LEU A 226 4.08 -22.92 -4.07
CA LEU A 226 3.90 -23.02 -5.51
C LEU A 226 4.04 -24.49 -5.94
N THR A 227 3.20 -24.94 -6.87
CA THR A 227 3.34 -26.30 -7.40
C THR A 227 4.61 -26.41 -8.25
N ASN A 228 5.06 -27.65 -8.48
CA ASN A 228 6.24 -27.90 -9.33
C ASN A 228 6.06 -27.32 -10.74
N GLU A 229 4.86 -27.41 -11.30
CA GLU A 229 4.55 -26.87 -12.64
C GLU A 229 4.62 -25.34 -12.65
N GLU A 230 4.09 -24.68 -11.60
CA GLU A 230 4.17 -23.22 -11.44
C GLU A 230 5.64 -22.77 -11.30
N CYS A 231 6.42 -23.48 -10.49
CA CYS A 231 7.84 -23.23 -10.29
C CYS A 231 8.65 -23.33 -11.59
N VAL A 232 8.47 -24.43 -12.35
CA VAL A 232 9.16 -24.64 -13.63
C VAL A 232 8.80 -23.53 -14.62
N TYR A 233 7.52 -23.17 -14.71
CA TYR A 233 7.07 -22.09 -15.57
C TYR A 233 7.71 -20.75 -15.19
N ILE A 234 7.68 -20.36 -13.92
CA ILE A 234 8.24 -19.08 -13.46
C ILE A 234 9.75 -19.02 -13.66
N VAL A 235 10.50 -20.08 -13.32
CA VAL A 235 11.95 -20.14 -13.53
C VAL A 235 12.32 -20.03 -15.00
N SER A 236 11.56 -20.70 -15.89
CA SER A 236 11.81 -20.62 -17.33
C SER A 236 11.74 -19.18 -17.85
N ARG A 237 10.81 -18.39 -17.29
CA ARG A 237 10.62 -16.97 -17.60
C ARG A 237 11.71 -16.09 -17.00
N ILE A 238 12.10 -16.34 -15.74
CA ILE A 238 13.21 -15.63 -15.07
C ILE A 238 14.52 -15.83 -15.85
N LEU A 239 14.82 -17.06 -16.27
CA LEU A 239 16.05 -17.40 -17.02
C LEU A 239 15.99 -17.04 -18.52
N ARG A 240 14.89 -16.46 -19.00
CA ARG A 240 14.68 -16.05 -20.40
C ARG A 240 14.93 -17.17 -21.42
N HIS A 241 14.46 -18.39 -21.13
CA HIS A 241 14.52 -19.45 -22.13
C HIS A 241 13.64 -19.10 -23.33
N PRO A 242 14.13 -19.24 -24.58
CA PRO A 242 13.32 -19.02 -25.76
C PRO A 242 12.17 -20.04 -25.77
N GLU A 243 10.96 -19.54 -25.93
CA GLU A 243 9.78 -20.38 -26.09
C GLU A 243 9.93 -21.15 -27.42
N ASN A 244 10.31 -22.43 -27.35
CA ASN A 244 10.36 -23.28 -28.53
C ASN A 244 8.94 -23.38 -29.10
N SER A 245 8.74 -22.82 -30.29
CA SER A 245 7.44 -22.68 -30.97
C SER A 245 6.79 -24.00 -31.43
N VAL A 246 7.37 -25.15 -31.06
CA VAL A 246 6.96 -26.47 -31.54
C VAL A 246 5.95 -27.15 -30.61
N ASP A 247 5.82 -26.70 -29.36
CA ASP A 247 4.93 -27.32 -28.35
C ASP A 247 3.62 -26.55 -28.11
N SER A 248 3.26 -25.62 -28.99
CA SER A 248 2.05 -24.78 -28.86
C SER A 248 0.73 -25.58 -28.87
N ASN A 249 0.74 -26.80 -29.41
CA ASN A 249 -0.45 -27.66 -29.51
C ASN A 249 -0.65 -28.61 -28.30
N LEU A 250 0.23 -28.58 -27.29
CA LEU A 250 0.04 -29.29 -26.00
C LEU A 250 -0.30 -28.34 -24.83
N ARG A 251 -0.41 -27.02 -25.08
CA ARG A 251 -0.63 -25.99 -24.04
C ARG A 251 -2.08 -25.84 -23.57
N SER A 252 -2.85 -26.92 -23.56
CA SER A 252 -4.22 -26.89 -23.02
C SER A 252 -4.29 -27.12 -21.51
N THR A 253 -3.16 -27.23 -20.80
CA THR A 253 -3.10 -27.39 -19.34
C THR A 253 -1.90 -26.65 -18.73
N SER A 254 -1.76 -25.34 -18.99
CA SER A 254 -0.79 -24.55 -18.21
C SER A 254 -1.36 -24.38 -16.80
N ALA A 255 -0.74 -24.97 -15.77
CA ALA A 255 -1.19 -24.84 -14.37
C ALA A 255 -1.26 -23.38 -13.88
N VAL A 256 -0.53 -22.48 -14.51
CA VAL A 256 -0.64 -21.03 -14.29
C VAL A 256 -1.15 -20.37 -15.56
N HIS A 257 -2.27 -19.67 -15.45
CA HIS A 257 -2.70 -18.80 -16.54
C HIS A 257 -1.77 -17.57 -16.61
N PRO A 258 -1.20 -17.22 -17.79
CA PRO A 258 -0.24 -16.11 -17.90
C PRO A 258 -0.70 -14.77 -17.33
N SER A 259 -2.02 -14.53 -17.27
CA SER A 259 -2.58 -13.30 -16.67
C SER A 259 -2.44 -13.21 -15.16
N MET A 260 -2.06 -14.28 -14.47
CA MET A 260 -1.88 -14.30 -13.02
C MET A 260 -0.49 -13.79 -12.60
N LEU A 261 0.48 -13.75 -13.52
CA LEU A 261 1.83 -13.29 -13.25
C LEU A 261 2.03 -11.88 -13.80
N SER A 262 2.52 -10.98 -12.96
CA SER A 262 2.89 -9.62 -13.34
C SER A 262 4.40 -9.51 -13.52
N ASP A 263 4.81 -8.93 -14.65
CA ASP A 263 6.19 -8.54 -14.98
C ASP A 263 6.43 -7.03 -14.81
N THR A 264 5.40 -6.29 -14.40
CA THR A 264 5.49 -4.85 -14.15
C THR A 264 6.07 -4.62 -12.77
N PRO A 265 7.10 -3.77 -12.58
CA PRO A 265 7.54 -3.35 -11.25
C PRO A 265 6.45 -2.61 -10.49
N ARG A 266 6.42 -2.74 -9.16
CA ARG A 266 5.53 -1.91 -8.34
C ARG A 266 5.82 -0.46 -8.64
N ALA A 267 4.77 0.35 -8.74
CA ALA A 267 4.89 1.80 -8.74
C ALA A 267 5.26 2.25 -7.32
N GLY A 268 6.36 1.69 -6.79
CA GLY A 268 7.06 2.22 -5.64
C GLY A 268 7.27 3.70 -5.92
N ARG A 269 7.06 4.52 -4.89
CA ARG A 269 6.97 5.97 -5.05
C ARG A 269 8.17 6.41 -5.88
N TYR A 270 7.90 6.94 -7.08
CA TYR A 270 8.90 7.72 -7.78
C TYR A 270 9.43 8.69 -6.72
N LYS A 271 10.74 8.66 -6.46
CA LYS A 271 11.40 9.84 -5.92
C LYS A 271 11.00 10.96 -6.88
N CYS A 272 9.98 11.72 -6.49
CA CYS A 272 9.73 13.03 -7.06
C CYS A 272 10.95 13.83 -6.64
N ASP A 273 12.02 13.72 -7.42
CA ASP A 273 13.05 14.72 -7.45
C ASP A 273 12.30 16.02 -7.77
N TYR A 274 12.19 16.91 -6.78
CA TYR A 274 11.79 18.31 -6.94
C TYR A 274 12.80 19.10 -7.80
N ASN A 275 13.38 18.46 -8.82
CA ASN A 275 14.19 19.08 -9.85
C ASN A 275 13.43 19.23 -11.19
N MET A 276 12.15 18.89 -11.26
CA MET A 276 11.32 19.09 -12.45
C MET A 276 10.81 20.53 -12.66
N LEU A 277 11.52 21.52 -12.11
CA LEU A 277 11.29 22.94 -12.42
C LEU A 277 12.61 23.67 -12.66
N LYS A 278 13.38 23.29 -13.69
CA LYS A 278 14.03 24.23 -14.64
C LYS A 278 14.28 23.53 -15.99
N PRO A 279 13.37 23.66 -16.98
CA PRO A 279 13.72 23.32 -18.35
C PRO A 279 14.85 24.28 -18.78
N GLY A 280 15.96 23.72 -19.27
CA GLY A 280 17.02 24.51 -19.90
C GLY A 280 18.42 24.45 -19.26
N LYS A 281 18.67 23.75 -18.15
CA LYS A 281 20.07 23.58 -17.67
C LYS A 281 20.82 22.47 -18.41
N LYS A 282 20.17 21.32 -18.65
CA LYS A 282 20.78 20.17 -19.35
C LYS A 282 21.01 20.48 -20.83
N GLU A 283 20.01 21.05 -21.51
CA GLU A 283 20.12 21.51 -22.90
C GLU A 283 21.19 22.59 -23.10
N ARG A 284 21.31 23.57 -22.20
CA ARG A 284 22.38 24.58 -22.26
C ARG A 284 23.77 23.98 -22.04
N GLN A 285 23.90 22.92 -21.24
CA GLN A 285 25.18 22.27 -20.96
C GLN A 285 25.61 21.36 -22.13
N ASP A 286 24.66 20.66 -22.75
CA ASP A 286 24.90 19.85 -23.94
C ASP A 286 25.18 20.74 -25.16
N ASN A 287 24.46 21.85 -25.35
CA ASN A 287 24.78 22.85 -26.36
C ASN A 287 26.16 23.50 -26.13
N ARG A 288 26.57 23.74 -24.87
CA ARG A 288 27.92 24.24 -24.55
C ARG A 288 29.01 23.21 -24.86
N LYS A 289 28.76 21.92 -24.62
CA LYS A 289 29.70 20.84 -24.97
C LYS A 289 29.80 20.64 -26.48
N ASN A 290 28.68 20.70 -27.21
CA ASN A 290 28.66 20.58 -28.66
C ASN A 290 29.36 21.76 -29.33
N ARG A 291 29.12 23.00 -28.87
CA ARG A 291 29.82 24.18 -29.38
C ARG A 291 31.33 24.14 -29.14
N ARG A 292 31.80 23.54 -28.03
CA ARG A 292 33.24 23.32 -27.77
C ARG A 292 33.86 22.29 -28.72
N LYS A 293 33.14 21.20 -29.04
CA LYS A 293 33.58 20.20 -30.01
C LYS A 293 33.64 20.77 -31.44
N GLU A 294 32.66 21.58 -31.81
CA GLU A 294 32.61 22.23 -33.12
C GLU A 294 33.76 23.24 -33.29
N CYS A 295 34.02 24.09 -32.28
CA CYS A 295 35.18 24.99 -32.28
C CYS A 295 36.52 24.24 -32.35
N ALA A 296 36.66 23.09 -31.69
CA ALA A 296 37.87 22.27 -31.78
C ALA A 296 38.05 21.69 -33.20
N SER A 297 36.97 21.21 -33.82
CA SER A 297 37.00 20.69 -35.18
C SER A 297 37.29 21.78 -36.22
N GLN A 298 36.80 23.01 -35.99
CA GLN A 298 37.09 24.16 -36.84
C GLN A 298 38.53 24.62 -36.68
N GLY A 299 39.08 24.64 -35.44
CA GLY A 299 40.50 24.90 -35.20
C GLY A 299 41.42 23.90 -35.91
N GLN A 300 41.09 22.61 -35.88
CA GLN A 300 41.83 21.57 -36.61
C GLN A 300 41.77 21.75 -38.14
N ARG A 301 40.61 22.15 -38.69
CA ARG A 301 40.47 22.45 -40.13
C ARG A 301 41.26 23.69 -40.55
N THR A 302 41.34 24.71 -39.70
CA THR A 302 42.13 25.93 -39.98
C THR A 302 43.64 25.65 -39.91
N CYS A 303 44.11 24.86 -38.92
CA CYS A 303 45.50 24.43 -38.86
C CYS A 303 45.91 23.55 -40.05
N ALA A 304 45.02 22.68 -40.54
CA ALA A 304 45.27 21.88 -41.74
C ALA A 304 45.36 22.74 -43.01
N ARG A 305 44.55 23.79 -43.14
CA ARG A 305 44.62 24.74 -44.27
C ARG A 305 45.91 25.58 -44.24
N ILE A 306 46.31 26.07 -43.07
CA ILE A 306 47.57 26.83 -42.92
C ILE A 306 48.78 25.93 -43.21
N GLY A 307 48.77 24.68 -42.73
CA GLY A 307 49.81 23.69 -43.03
C GLY A 307 49.94 23.42 -44.53
N ASN A 308 48.80 23.25 -45.24
CA ASN A 308 48.82 23.07 -46.70
C ASN A 308 49.35 24.30 -47.45
N CYS A 309 49.00 25.51 -47.03
CA CYS A 309 49.55 26.73 -47.63
C CYS A 309 51.06 26.86 -47.37
N PHE A 310 51.56 26.48 -46.19
CA PHE A 310 53.00 26.48 -45.90
C PHE A 310 53.78 25.46 -46.74
N ILE A 311 53.22 24.26 -46.96
CA ILE A 311 53.83 23.26 -47.85
C ILE A 311 53.87 23.78 -49.30
N GLN A 312 52.81 24.45 -49.76
CA GLN A 312 52.77 25.04 -51.10
C GLN A 312 53.77 26.19 -51.29
N VAL A 313 53.98 27.01 -50.26
CA VAL A 313 54.98 28.08 -50.31
C VAL A 313 56.40 27.50 -50.26
N LEU A 314 56.65 26.48 -49.43
CA LEU A 314 57.96 25.83 -49.37
C LEU A 314 58.30 25.09 -50.67
N SER A 315 57.31 24.48 -51.35
CA SER A 315 57.53 23.89 -52.68
C SER A 315 57.87 24.93 -53.76
N CYS A 316 57.51 26.20 -53.57
CA CYS A 316 57.87 27.28 -54.50
C CYS A 316 59.20 27.97 -54.16
N VAL A 317 59.83 27.66 -53.02
CA VAL A 317 61.11 28.26 -52.56
C VAL A 317 62.29 27.29 -52.74
N PHE A 318 62.02 25.99 -52.88
CA PHE A 318 63.04 24.95 -53.08
C PHE A 318 63.00 24.28 -54.48
N ASP A 319 62.35 24.93 -55.45
CA ASP A 319 62.54 24.71 -56.90
C ASP A 319 63.36 25.86 -57.51
#